data_AF-A0A2E3FI78-F1
#
_entry.id   AF-A0A2E3FI78-F1
#
_cell.length_a   1.000
_cell.length_b   1.000
_cell.length_c   1.000
_cell.angle_alpha   90.00
_cell.angle_beta   90.00
_cell.angle_gamma   90.00
#
_symmetry.space_group_name_H-M   'P 1'
#
loop_
_entity.id
_entity.type
_entity.pdbx_description
1 polymer ?
#
loop_
_entity_poly.entity_id
_entity_poly.type
_entity_poly.pdbx_seq_one_letter_code
_entity_poly.pdbx_strand_id
1 'polypeptide(L)'
;MVMALVDQVYLRPFEWGHSDCCTRACDVFRALHGVDPMAPLRGRYDGPVGAARLIRSYGGWQAMCATLAARAGLIDGVAASGAALGLVQNGPRDFALGIAVAGGWALPVDCGVVIAPDVVNSWGLNG
;
A
#
# COMPACT_ATOMS: atom_id res chain seq x y z
N MET A 1 9.63 -9.25 13.21
CA MET A 1 8.72 -10.06 12.39
C MET A 1 8.21 -9.30 11.17
N VAL A 2 7.61 -8.11 11.32
CA VAL A 2 7.12 -7.31 10.16
C VAL A 2 8.23 -6.94 9.17
N MET A 3 9.38 -6.40 9.63
CA MET A 3 10.47 -6.00 8.73
C MET A 3 11.04 -7.15 7.90
N ALA A 4 11.19 -8.35 8.46
CA ALA A 4 11.68 -9.50 7.70
C ALA A 4 10.74 -9.90 6.54
N LEU A 5 9.43 -9.80 6.77
CA LEU A 5 8.43 -10.03 5.72
C LEU A 5 8.42 -8.89 4.69
N VAL A 6 8.57 -7.64 5.15
CA VAL A 6 8.75 -6.48 4.27
C VAL A 6 9.94 -6.71 3.35
N ASP A 7 11.12 -7.07 3.88
CA ASP A 7 12.30 -7.36 3.08
C ASP A 7 12.04 -8.47 2.05
N GLN A 8 11.43 -9.58 2.48
CA GLN A 8 11.08 -10.69 1.59
C GLN A 8 10.15 -10.28 0.44
N VAL A 9 9.15 -9.43 0.71
CA VAL A 9 8.16 -9.01 -0.30
C VAL A 9 8.70 -7.87 -1.17
N TYR A 10 9.37 -6.90 -0.57
CA TYR A 10 9.77 -5.66 -1.21
C TYR A 10 11.02 -5.83 -2.07
N LEU A 11 11.85 -6.85 -1.80
CA LEU A 11 13.03 -7.16 -2.63
C LEU A 11 12.70 -8.00 -3.88
N ARG A 12 11.43 -8.37 -4.10
CA ARG A 12 11.02 -9.00 -5.36
C ARG A 12 11.24 -8.02 -6.53
N PRO A 13 11.52 -8.50 -7.75
CA PRO A 13 11.60 -7.62 -8.94
C PRO A 13 10.32 -6.80 -9.12
N PHE A 14 10.45 -5.58 -9.63
CA PHE A 14 9.29 -4.73 -9.91
C PHE A 14 8.47 -5.28 -11.08
N GLU A 15 7.17 -5.41 -10.86
CA GLU A 15 6.22 -5.81 -11.89
C GLU A 15 4.85 -5.19 -11.61
N TRP A 16 4.28 -4.49 -12.58
CA TRP A 16 2.96 -3.89 -12.43
C TRP A 16 1.90 -4.97 -12.17
N GLY A 17 1.06 -4.77 -11.16
CA GLY A 17 -0.04 -5.69 -10.84
C GLY A 17 0.36 -6.93 -10.06
N HIS A 18 1.66 -7.18 -9.89
CA HIS A 18 2.19 -8.35 -9.16
C HIS A 18 3.20 -7.99 -8.07
N SER A 19 4.02 -6.96 -8.28
CA SER A 19 5.13 -6.56 -7.41
C SER A 19 5.47 -5.08 -7.59
N ASP A 20 4.46 -4.23 -7.43
CA ASP A 20 4.51 -2.77 -7.35
C ASP A 20 4.22 -2.27 -5.91
N CYS A 21 4.15 -0.95 -5.69
CA CYS A 21 3.93 -0.40 -4.36
C CYS A 21 2.60 -0.85 -3.72
N CYS A 22 1.50 -0.90 -4.48
CA CYS A 22 0.19 -1.32 -3.98
C CYS A 22 0.19 -2.79 -3.60
N THR A 23 0.64 -3.65 -4.52
CA THR A 23 0.67 -5.11 -4.35
C THR A 23 1.57 -5.53 -3.21
N ARG A 24 2.77 -4.98 -3.11
CA ARG A 24 3.71 -5.33 -2.04
C ARG A 24 3.18 -4.93 -0.66
N ALA A 25 2.68 -3.71 -0.51
CA ALA A 25 2.12 -3.26 0.76
C ALA A 25 0.91 -4.11 1.17
N CYS A 26 -0.01 -4.40 0.23
CA CYS A 26 -1.17 -5.25 0.50
C CYS A 26 -0.82 -6.72 0.71
N ASP A 27 0.23 -7.24 0.08
CA ASP A 27 0.73 -8.61 0.29
C ASP A 27 1.25 -8.77 1.73
N VAL A 28 2.05 -7.82 2.20
CA VAL A 28 2.53 -7.80 3.60
C VAL A 28 1.33 -7.71 4.54
N PHE A 29 0.41 -6.78 4.30
CA PHE A 29 -0.79 -6.62 5.13
C PHE A 29 -1.62 -7.90 5.19
N ARG A 30 -1.88 -8.53 4.04
CA ARG A 30 -2.61 -9.79 3.93
C ARG A 30 -1.92 -10.92 4.67
N ALA A 31 -0.60 -11.05 4.53
CA ALA A 31 0.15 -12.10 5.18
C ALA A 31 0.16 -11.96 6.71
N LEU A 32 0.14 -10.72 7.24
CA LEU A 32 0.10 -10.46 8.67
C LEU A 32 -1.31 -10.52 9.27
N HIS A 33 -2.33 -10.12 8.52
CA HIS A 33 -3.66 -9.82 9.07
C HIS A 33 -4.81 -10.58 8.39
N GLY A 34 -4.55 -11.33 7.33
CA GLY A 34 -5.56 -12.12 6.62
C GLY A 34 -6.51 -11.31 5.73
N VAL A 35 -6.33 -10.00 5.62
CA VAL A 35 -7.17 -9.09 4.84
C VAL A 35 -6.38 -8.56 3.64
N ASP A 36 -6.96 -8.56 2.44
CA ASP A 36 -6.34 -8.01 1.22
C ASP A 36 -7.14 -6.81 0.70
N PRO A 37 -6.76 -5.56 1.06
CA PRO A 37 -7.52 -4.38 0.66
C PRO A 37 -7.63 -4.20 -0.85
N MET A 38 -6.66 -4.71 -1.61
CA MET A 38 -6.67 -4.61 -3.06
C MET A 38 -7.18 -5.87 -3.77
N ALA A 39 -7.81 -6.82 -3.06
CA ALA A 39 -8.40 -8.01 -3.67
C ALA A 39 -9.27 -7.71 -4.92
N PRO A 40 -10.09 -6.63 -4.97
CA PRO A 40 -10.86 -6.28 -6.16
C PRO A 40 -10.02 -5.89 -7.39
N LEU A 41 -8.76 -5.51 -7.19
CA LEU A 41 -7.84 -5.01 -8.23
C LEU A 41 -6.82 -6.06 -8.70
N ARG A 42 -6.66 -7.17 -7.98
CA ARG A 42 -5.72 -8.24 -8.37
C ARG A 42 -6.05 -8.75 -9.77
N GLY A 43 -5.07 -8.76 -10.67
CA GLY A 43 -5.23 -9.17 -12.07
C GLY A 43 -6.04 -8.20 -12.95
N ARG A 44 -6.36 -6.99 -12.47
CA ARG A 44 -7.10 -5.97 -13.26
C ARG A 44 -6.20 -5.00 -14.02
N TYR A 45 -4.90 -5.03 -13.75
CA TYR A 45 -3.88 -4.25 -14.45
C TYR A 45 -2.54 -4.99 -14.42
N ASP A 46 -1.72 -4.75 -15.42
CA ASP A 46 -0.39 -5.34 -15.64
C ASP A 46 0.62 -4.29 -16.16
N GLY A 47 0.23 -3.01 -16.14
CA GLY A 47 1.04 -1.93 -16.66
C GLY A 47 0.60 -0.54 -16.17
N PRO A 48 1.44 0.49 -16.41
CA PRO A 48 1.22 1.83 -15.87
C PRO A 48 -0.04 2.49 -16.42
N VAL A 49 -0.38 2.23 -17.70
CA VAL A 49 -1.61 2.75 -18.33
C VAL A 49 -2.86 2.11 -17.70
N GLY A 50 -2.83 0.81 -17.42
CA GLY A 50 -3.93 0.10 -16.76
C GLY A 50 -4.13 0.61 -15.34
N ALA A 51 -3.04 0.76 -14.58
CA ALA A 51 -3.06 1.35 -13.25
C ALA A 51 -3.66 2.77 -13.29
N ALA A 52 -3.17 3.66 -14.16
CA ALA A 52 -3.67 5.03 -14.32
C ALA A 52 -5.18 5.09 -14.64
N ARG A 53 -5.67 4.17 -15.50
CA ARG A 53 -7.11 4.07 -15.81
C ARG A 53 -7.93 3.65 -14.60
N LEU A 54 -7.46 2.67 -13.82
CA LEU A 54 -8.13 2.27 -12.58
C LEU A 54 -8.18 3.44 -11.60
N ILE A 55 -7.05 4.07 -11.32
CA ILE A 55 -6.98 5.23 -10.41
C ILE A 55 -7.97 6.32 -10.82
N ARG A 56 -8.01 6.66 -12.11
CA ARG A 56 -8.97 7.64 -12.64
C ARG A 56 -10.42 7.20 -12.44
N SER A 57 -10.73 5.92 -12.67
CA SER A 57 -12.09 5.38 -12.51
C SER A 57 -12.60 5.44 -11.07
N TYR A 58 -11.70 5.43 -10.08
CA TYR A 58 -12.02 5.62 -8.66
C TYR A 58 -12.05 7.09 -8.23
N GLY A 59 -11.81 8.04 -9.15
CA GLY A 59 -11.76 9.48 -8.82
C GLY A 59 -10.41 9.98 -8.33
N GLY A 60 -9.33 9.20 -8.50
CA GLY A 60 -7.98 9.55 -8.07
C GLY A 60 -7.42 8.61 -7.01
N TRP A 61 -6.13 8.79 -6.67
CA TRP A 61 -5.40 7.84 -5.85
C TRP A 61 -5.94 7.75 -4.41
N GLN A 62 -6.15 8.89 -3.76
CA GLN A 62 -6.72 8.97 -2.41
C GLN A 62 -8.11 8.33 -2.35
N ALA A 63 -8.99 8.66 -3.31
CA ALA A 63 -10.34 8.11 -3.39
C ALA A 63 -10.33 6.60 -3.63
N MET A 64 -9.41 6.10 -4.46
CA MET A 64 -9.20 4.67 -4.66
C MET A 64 -8.80 3.97 -3.36
N CYS A 65 -7.76 4.47 -2.67
CA CYS A 65 -7.29 3.90 -1.40
C CYS A 65 -8.38 3.93 -0.34
N ALA A 66 -9.08 5.04 -0.15
CA ALA A 66 -10.18 5.16 0.81
C ALA A 66 -11.33 4.19 0.50
N THR A 67 -11.71 4.05 -0.78
CA THR A 67 -12.77 3.12 -1.20
C THR A 67 -12.38 1.67 -0.93
N LEU A 68 -11.15 1.28 -1.25
CA LEU A 68 -10.65 -0.08 -1.03
C LEU A 68 -10.49 -0.39 0.46
N ALA A 69 -9.95 0.55 1.23
CA ALA A 69 -9.83 0.45 2.67
C ALA A 69 -11.20 0.26 3.34
N ALA A 70 -12.18 1.09 3.00
CA ALA A 70 -13.54 0.97 3.53
C ALA A 70 -14.20 -0.37 3.18
N ARG A 71 -14.03 -0.84 1.93
CA ARG A 71 -14.53 -2.17 1.50
C ARG A 71 -13.86 -3.33 2.26
N ALA A 72 -12.61 -3.15 2.67
CA ALA A 72 -11.87 -4.12 3.46
C ALA A 72 -12.11 -3.99 4.97
N GLY A 73 -12.99 -3.07 5.41
CA GLY A 73 -13.30 -2.84 6.82
C GLY A 73 -12.19 -2.12 7.59
N LEU A 74 -11.29 -1.42 6.90
CA LEU A 74 -10.23 -0.65 7.54
C LEU A 74 -10.75 0.72 8.00
N ILE A 75 -10.22 1.17 9.13
CA ILE A 75 -10.56 2.42 9.79
C ILE A 75 -9.56 3.49 9.40
N ASP A 76 -10.06 4.69 9.15
CA ASP A 76 -9.26 5.86 8.76
C ASP A 76 -8.47 6.45 9.93
N GLY A 77 -7.31 7.05 9.63
CA GLY A 77 -6.49 7.79 10.59
C GLY A 77 -5.72 6.91 11.58
N VAL A 78 -5.49 5.63 11.27
CA VAL A 78 -4.72 4.73 12.14
C VAL A 78 -3.23 5.11 12.09
N ALA A 79 -2.62 5.30 13.26
CA ALA A 79 -1.22 5.65 13.39
C ALA A 79 -0.31 4.56 12.78
N ALA A 80 0.98 4.91 12.55
CA ALA A 80 2.02 3.98 12.11
C ALA A 80 2.45 3.00 13.24
N SER A 81 1.47 2.38 13.88
CA SER A 81 1.62 1.41 14.95
C SER A 81 0.62 0.29 14.68
N GLY A 82 1.08 -0.85 14.20
CA GLY A 82 0.24 -2.03 13.96
C GLY A 82 -0.21 -2.24 12.52
N ALA A 83 -1.41 -2.80 12.36
CA ALA A 83 -2.00 -3.30 11.12
C ALA A 83 -2.54 -2.17 10.24
N ALA A 84 -1.67 -1.31 9.69
CA ALA A 84 -2.07 -0.16 8.89
C ALA A 84 -1.32 -0.02 7.56
N LEU A 85 -2.00 0.53 6.56
CA LEU A 85 -1.47 0.99 5.29
C LEU A 85 -1.49 2.52 5.24
N GLY A 86 -0.50 3.11 4.61
CA GLY A 86 -0.31 4.55 4.56
C GLY A 86 -0.09 5.03 3.14
N LEU A 87 -0.79 6.10 2.77
CA LEU A 87 -0.58 6.78 1.50
C LEU A 87 0.47 7.88 1.66
N VAL A 88 1.65 7.67 1.10
CA VAL A 88 2.78 8.62 1.17
C VAL A 88 2.84 9.44 -0.11
N GLN A 89 3.07 10.75 0.03
CA GLN A 89 3.28 11.64 -1.10
C GLN A 89 4.72 11.52 -1.60
N ASN A 90 4.89 11.23 -2.89
CA ASN A 90 6.17 11.04 -3.57
C ASN A 90 6.38 12.05 -4.72
N GLY A 91 5.93 13.30 -4.49
CA GLY A 91 5.94 14.37 -5.49
C GLY A 91 4.61 15.13 -5.52
N PRO A 92 4.48 16.20 -6.34
CA PRO A 92 3.28 17.03 -6.36
C PRO A 92 1.98 16.28 -6.68
N ARG A 93 2.05 15.19 -7.45
CA ARG A 93 0.90 14.38 -7.87
C ARG A 93 1.15 12.88 -7.80
N ASP A 94 2.29 12.48 -7.26
CA ASP A 94 2.72 11.09 -7.21
C ASP A 94 2.59 10.60 -5.77
N PHE A 95 2.12 9.37 -5.64
CA PHE A 95 1.92 8.73 -4.35
C PHE A 95 2.46 7.31 -4.37
N ALA A 96 2.78 6.80 -3.19
CA ALA A 96 3.13 5.40 -2.98
C ALA A 96 2.36 4.87 -1.76
N LEU A 97 1.97 3.60 -1.81
CA LEU A 97 1.35 2.92 -0.69
C LEU A 97 2.43 2.21 0.13
N GLY A 98 2.42 2.43 1.45
CA GLY A 98 3.33 1.80 2.40
C GLY A 98 2.60 1.02 3.48
N ILE A 99 3.35 0.16 4.18
CA ILE A 99 2.89 -0.62 5.34
C ILE A 99 3.48 -0.02 6.62
N ALA A 100 2.70 0.05 7.69
CA ALA A 100 3.19 0.51 8.98
C ALA A 100 4.26 -0.43 9.55
N VAL A 101 5.36 0.16 9.99
CA VAL A 101 6.47 -0.52 10.66
C VAL A 101 6.94 0.34 11.84
N ALA A 102 7.84 -0.19 12.66
CA ALA A 102 8.47 0.63 13.70
C ALA A 102 9.19 1.82 13.05
N GLY A 103 8.79 3.04 13.44
CA GLY A 103 9.38 4.28 12.95
C GLY A 103 8.72 4.92 11.72
N GLY A 104 7.66 4.33 11.15
CA GLY A 104 6.90 4.97 10.06
C GLY A 104 6.31 4.00 9.04
N TRP A 105 6.41 4.36 7.76
CA TRP A 105 5.77 3.66 6.64
C TRP A 105 6.81 3.11 5.68
N ALA A 106 6.88 1.78 5.58
CA ALA A 106 7.81 1.11 4.68
C ALA A 106 7.32 1.17 3.22
N LEU A 107 8.17 1.70 2.34
CA LEU A 107 7.96 1.82 0.91
C LEU A 107 9.06 1.09 0.13
N PRO A 108 8.73 0.36 -0.96
CA PRO A 108 9.75 -0.25 -1.80
C PRO A 108 10.48 0.81 -2.63
N VAL A 109 11.80 0.64 -2.78
CA VAL A 109 12.65 1.35 -3.73
C VAL A 109 13.48 0.33 -4.53
N ASP A 110 14.10 0.73 -5.65
CA ASP A 110 14.76 -0.17 -6.61
C ASP A 110 15.64 -1.25 -5.97
N CYS A 111 16.36 -0.91 -4.90
CA CYS A 111 17.28 -1.81 -4.18
C CYS A 111 17.07 -1.82 -2.66
N GLY A 112 15.83 -1.66 -2.18
CA GLY A 112 15.59 -1.75 -0.74
C GLY A 112 14.26 -1.16 -0.27
N VAL A 113 14.30 -0.64 0.95
CA VAL A 113 13.12 -0.11 1.64
C VAL A 113 13.49 1.23 2.28
N VAL A 114 12.62 2.22 2.11
CA VAL A 114 12.71 3.49 2.85
C VAL A 114 11.55 3.57 3.84
N ILE A 115 11.80 4.15 5.01
CA ILE A 115 10.77 4.42 6.02
C ILE A 115 10.42 5.90 5.95
N ALA A 116 9.22 6.20 5.45
CA ALA A 116 8.70 7.55 5.45
C ALA A 116 8.06 7.87 6.81
N PRO A 117 8.32 9.06 7.40
CA PRO A 117 7.72 9.43 8.69
C PRO A 117 6.25 9.82 8.55
N ASP A 118 5.89 10.42 7.42
CA ASP A 118 4.59 11.07 7.21
C ASP A 118 3.77 10.41 6.10
N VAL A 119 2.45 10.49 6.26
CA VAL A 119 1.45 10.07 5.27
C VAL A 119 0.45 11.18 5.05
N VAL A 120 -0.12 11.20 3.86
CA VAL A 120 -1.27 12.03 3.54
C VAL A 120 -2.54 11.46 4.15
N ASN A 121 -2.64 10.13 4.21
CA ASN A 121 -3.74 9.43 4.87
C ASN A 121 -3.33 7.99 5.23
N SER A 122 -4.00 7.38 6.19
CA SER A 122 -3.74 5.99 6.59
C SER A 122 -5.00 5.24 6.95
N TRP A 123 -4.96 3.92 6.79
CA TRP A 123 -6.07 3.03 7.13
C TRP A 123 -5.57 1.75 7.78
N GLY A 124 -6.22 1.27 8.82
CA GLY A 124 -5.81 0.05 9.51
C GLY A 124 -6.93 -0.68 10.24
N LEU A 125 -6.59 -1.82 10.84
CA LEU A 125 -7.50 -2.54 11.73
C LEU A 125 -7.52 -1.87 13.11
N ASN A 126 -8.64 -2.01 13.82
CA ASN A 126 -8.65 -1.72 15.26
C ASN A 126 -7.65 -2.65 15.95
N GLY A 127 -6.74 -2.06 16.72
CA GLY A 127 -5.83 -2.79 17.60
C GLY A 127 -6.54 -3.45 18.77
#